data_AF-A0A959Z513-F1
#
_entry.id   AF-A0A959Z513-F1
#
_cell.length_a   1.000
_cell.length_b   1.000
_cell.length_c   1.000
_cell.angle_alpha   90.00
_cell.angle_beta   90.00
_cell.angle_gamma   90.00
#
_symmetry.space_group_name_H-M   'P 1'
#
loop_
_entity.id
_entity.type
_entity.pdbx_description
1 polymer ?
#
loop_
_entity_poly.entity_id
_entity_poly.type
_entity_poly.pdbx_seq_one_letter_code
_entity_poly.pdbx_strand_id
1 'polypeptide(L)'
;MSVNDSFQTDRLTLRPVSIDDAHFIYDLMNSAGWLQFIGDRNIGSVMAAEKYIRERMFPQFNRLGFGNYTIISKSDNNKIGTVGLFDRDGVNGIDLGFALLPEFEGFGYAYEAAKRLQQAACEDFGLDELSAITTKDNSRSQQLLKRLAFETESSLILPNDTEELLLFKWKNPDKELIGKIFKYSKVLRIITSILGALLIFAGMALLGFAFFDYESLSAVKYVFIPMGVILLGLAIMGLLEVYKTRFIIGRNELTRIAPFYTRVLKFNEIKGTYERQSNLEILPKNARKKKLMISEYIKGYAGLSFYLRPKFPNYNVMGISPELDEIYNNESYGATMDDRKNKYIQNSKIVKRLNLASWIISIVSFFISFYIEFFIFILIPIPLFGIFLFWRLKGMIPLLEIKKTDLPSFSSNLLVPSLGLSLKPIFLNDILSFQNFWMPALIIVIVLTAFTLAALINTMKNHRVIIYLSFAIIINSMYAYGTTLIINHVLDKSEAKVYKTVVLDKRIEYGKYTNYYIKIDKWGPQSKIKDIDVDKTFYNQTEIGDRVIIILHQGFFKIPYYNVYQ
;
A
#
# COMPACT_ATOMS: atom_id res chain seq x y z
N MET A 1 -8.78 -28.50 -46.14
CA MET A 1 -8.62 -28.38 -44.67
C MET A 1 -9.99 -28.56 -44.05
N SER A 2 -10.15 -29.48 -43.11
CA SER A 2 -11.44 -29.77 -42.49
C SER A 2 -11.98 -28.55 -41.74
N VAL A 3 -13.14 -28.06 -42.16
CA VAL A 3 -13.89 -26.93 -41.58
C VAL A 3 -14.52 -27.37 -40.25
N ASN A 4 -13.71 -27.68 -39.23
CA ASN A 4 -14.21 -28.29 -37.99
C ASN A 4 -13.59 -27.76 -36.69
N ASP A 5 -13.17 -26.50 -36.66
CA ASP A 5 -12.68 -25.90 -35.41
C ASP A 5 -13.78 -25.09 -34.76
N SER A 6 -14.54 -25.76 -33.90
CA SER A 6 -15.41 -25.10 -32.92
C SER A 6 -14.59 -24.64 -31.72
N PHE A 7 -14.86 -23.45 -31.21
CA PHE A 7 -14.23 -22.92 -30.01
C PHE A 7 -15.10 -23.11 -28.78
N GLN A 8 -14.45 -23.34 -27.65
CA GLN A 8 -15.11 -23.66 -26.39
C GLN A 8 -14.80 -22.58 -25.34
N THR A 9 -15.80 -22.20 -24.55
CA THR A 9 -15.67 -21.38 -23.35
C THR A 9 -16.30 -22.10 -22.15
N ASP A 10 -16.36 -21.44 -21.00
CA ASP A 10 -17.00 -22.00 -19.81
C ASP A 10 -18.49 -22.31 -20.05
N ARG A 11 -19.22 -21.41 -20.73
CA ARG A 11 -20.66 -21.53 -20.93
C ARG A 11 -21.09 -21.74 -22.39
N LEU A 12 -20.19 -21.54 -23.36
CA LEU A 12 -20.56 -21.43 -24.78
C LEU A 12 -19.72 -22.36 -25.67
N THR A 13 -20.35 -22.79 -26.76
CA THR A 13 -19.72 -23.39 -27.93
C THR A 13 -19.86 -22.41 -29.10
N LEU A 14 -18.76 -22.06 -29.75
CA LEU A 14 -18.74 -21.24 -30.96
C LEU A 14 -18.43 -22.17 -32.14
N ARG A 15 -19.41 -22.49 -32.99
CA ARG A 15 -19.15 -23.31 -34.19
C ARG A 15 -19.33 -22.49 -35.46
N PRO A 16 -18.62 -22.81 -36.55
CA PRO A 16 -18.94 -22.23 -37.85
C PRO A 16 -20.44 -22.33 -38.16
N VAL A 17 -21.00 -21.24 -38.70
CA VAL A 17 -22.39 -21.23 -39.15
C VAL A 17 -22.63 -22.34 -40.17
N SER A 18 -23.79 -22.99 -40.11
CA SER A 18 -24.20 -24.00 -41.08
C SER A 18 -25.53 -23.62 -41.74
N ILE A 19 -25.90 -24.33 -42.80
CA ILE A 19 -27.20 -24.14 -43.46
C ILE A 19 -28.37 -24.39 -42.49
N ASP A 20 -28.19 -25.29 -41.52
CA ASP A 20 -29.18 -25.58 -40.48
C ASP A 20 -29.40 -24.39 -39.50
N ASP A 21 -28.60 -23.33 -39.63
CA ASP A 21 -28.79 -22.08 -38.90
C ASP A 21 -29.71 -21.10 -39.63
N ALA A 22 -30.25 -21.41 -40.82
CA ALA A 22 -31.06 -20.50 -41.62
C ALA A 22 -32.26 -19.89 -40.86
N HIS A 23 -33.02 -20.69 -40.12
CA HIS A 23 -34.11 -20.19 -39.28
C HIS A 23 -33.62 -19.20 -38.21
N PHE A 24 -32.56 -19.58 -37.50
CA PHE A 24 -31.98 -18.75 -36.46
C PHE A 24 -31.37 -17.46 -37.00
N ILE A 25 -30.70 -17.51 -38.17
CA ILE A 25 -30.14 -16.33 -38.84
C ILE A 25 -31.25 -15.41 -39.33
N TYR A 26 -32.35 -15.95 -39.84
CA TYR A 26 -33.54 -15.18 -40.18
C TYR A 26 -34.06 -14.42 -38.95
N ASP A 27 -34.23 -15.09 -37.82
CA ASP A 27 -34.72 -14.46 -36.58
C ASP A 27 -33.74 -13.39 -36.06
N LEU A 28 -32.44 -13.71 -36.02
CA LEU A 28 -31.41 -12.79 -35.52
C LEU A 28 -31.30 -11.52 -36.37
N MET A 29 -31.26 -11.66 -37.71
CA MET A 29 -31.05 -10.52 -38.61
C MET A 29 -32.28 -9.64 -38.78
N ASN A 30 -33.45 -10.11 -38.35
CA ASN A 30 -34.68 -9.33 -38.28
C ASN A 30 -35.01 -8.86 -36.86
N SER A 31 -34.14 -9.13 -35.88
CA SER A 31 -34.32 -8.61 -34.52
C SER A 31 -34.15 -7.09 -34.47
N ALA A 32 -34.84 -6.42 -33.54
CA ALA A 32 -34.81 -4.97 -33.41
C ALA A 32 -33.38 -4.43 -33.21
N GLY A 33 -32.57 -5.09 -32.41
CA GLY A 33 -31.18 -4.69 -32.17
C GLY A 33 -30.30 -4.82 -33.42
N TRP A 34 -30.49 -5.87 -34.24
CA TRP A 34 -29.76 -6.02 -35.50
C TRP A 34 -30.12 -4.91 -36.48
N LEU A 35 -31.42 -4.71 -36.72
CA LEU A 35 -31.90 -3.70 -37.67
C LEU A 35 -31.46 -2.29 -37.26
N GLN A 36 -31.49 -1.99 -35.96
CA GLN A 36 -31.10 -0.68 -35.43
C GLN A 36 -29.59 -0.42 -35.52
N PHE A 37 -28.74 -1.40 -35.20
CA PHE A 37 -27.31 -1.14 -34.98
C PHE A 37 -26.36 -1.76 -36.03
N ILE A 38 -26.86 -2.62 -36.92
CA ILE A 38 -26.05 -3.30 -37.95
C ILE A 38 -26.58 -3.01 -39.35
N GLY A 39 -27.90 -2.86 -39.49
CA GLY A 39 -28.58 -2.53 -40.74
C GLY A 39 -29.25 -3.72 -41.42
N ASP A 40 -30.32 -3.42 -42.16
CA ASP A 40 -31.15 -4.39 -42.85
C ASP A 40 -30.38 -5.10 -43.98
N ARG A 41 -30.42 -6.44 -43.97
CA ARG A 41 -29.80 -7.30 -44.97
C ARG A 41 -30.79 -7.78 -46.04
N ASN A 42 -32.03 -7.27 -46.01
CA ASN A 42 -33.15 -7.63 -46.88
C ASN A 42 -33.48 -9.13 -46.84
N ILE A 43 -33.44 -9.73 -45.65
CA ILE A 43 -33.70 -11.17 -45.45
C ILE A 43 -35.16 -11.38 -45.04
N GLY A 44 -36.04 -11.41 -46.02
CA GLY A 44 -37.49 -11.56 -45.80
C GLY A 44 -38.02 -12.99 -45.65
N SER A 45 -37.16 -14.02 -45.70
CA SER A 45 -37.56 -15.41 -45.48
C SER A 45 -36.40 -16.30 -45.04
N VAL A 46 -36.71 -17.48 -44.52
CA VAL A 46 -35.71 -18.51 -44.17
C VAL A 46 -34.91 -18.96 -45.39
N MET A 47 -35.54 -19.07 -46.57
CA MET A 47 -34.83 -19.37 -47.83
C MET A 47 -33.83 -18.25 -48.19
N ALA A 48 -34.20 -16.98 -47.96
CA ALA A 48 -33.28 -15.87 -48.15
C ALA A 48 -32.12 -15.91 -47.15
N ALA A 49 -32.35 -16.36 -45.91
CA ALA A 49 -31.30 -16.53 -44.91
C ALA A 49 -30.34 -17.67 -45.30
N GLU A 50 -30.85 -18.80 -45.79
CA GLU A 50 -30.02 -19.89 -46.32
C GLU A 50 -29.16 -19.40 -47.49
N LYS A 51 -29.76 -18.66 -48.43
CA LYS A 51 -29.04 -18.04 -49.55
C LYS A 51 -27.94 -17.10 -49.05
N TYR A 52 -28.25 -16.26 -48.05
CA TYR A 52 -27.29 -15.36 -47.44
C TYR A 52 -26.11 -16.10 -46.79
N ILE A 53 -26.36 -17.20 -46.08
CA ILE A 53 -25.30 -18.04 -45.50
C ILE A 53 -24.37 -18.57 -46.61
N ARG A 54 -24.94 -19.13 -47.69
CA ARG A 54 -24.16 -19.69 -48.81
C ARG A 54 -23.35 -18.64 -49.58
N GLU A 55 -23.95 -17.48 -49.83
CA GLU A 55 -23.37 -16.46 -50.73
C GLU A 55 -22.51 -15.42 -50.01
N ARG A 56 -22.72 -15.20 -48.70
CA ARG A 56 -22.01 -14.17 -47.93
C ARG A 56 -21.17 -14.73 -46.79
N MET A 57 -21.64 -15.76 -46.09
CA MET A 57 -20.91 -16.28 -44.92
C MET A 57 -19.86 -17.34 -45.29
N PHE A 58 -20.21 -18.31 -46.14
CA PHE A 58 -19.30 -19.38 -46.54
C PHE A 58 -18.07 -18.94 -47.36
N PRO A 59 -18.18 -18.00 -48.33
CA PRO A 59 -17.03 -17.66 -49.16
C PRO A 59 -15.84 -17.12 -48.35
N GLN A 60 -16.10 -16.36 -47.28
CA GLN A 60 -15.03 -15.86 -46.42
C GLN A 60 -14.35 -16.98 -45.64
N PHE A 61 -15.12 -17.92 -45.07
CA PHE A 61 -14.56 -19.10 -44.41
C PHE A 61 -13.64 -19.89 -45.34
N ASN A 62 -14.07 -20.09 -46.59
CA ASN A 62 -13.27 -20.82 -47.57
C ASN A 62 -11.99 -20.07 -47.96
N ARG A 63 -12.04 -18.73 -47.99
CA ARG A 63 -10.90 -17.88 -48.37
C ARG A 63 -9.89 -17.68 -47.25
N LEU A 64 -10.35 -17.45 -46.02
CA LEU A 64 -9.53 -16.98 -44.89
C LEU A 64 -9.42 -17.98 -43.74
N GLY A 65 -10.23 -19.05 -43.74
CA GLY A 65 -10.28 -20.02 -42.65
C GLY A 65 -11.15 -19.59 -41.45
N PHE A 66 -11.68 -18.37 -41.45
CA PHE A 66 -12.53 -17.82 -40.40
C PHE A 66 -13.68 -16.96 -40.95
N GLY A 67 -14.71 -16.76 -40.13
CA GLY A 67 -15.93 -16.05 -40.51
C GLY A 67 -16.96 -15.98 -39.39
N ASN A 68 -18.22 -16.28 -39.71
CA ASN A 68 -19.35 -16.29 -38.79
C ASN A 68 -19.41 -17.56 -37.94
N TYR A 69 -19.35 -17.41 -36.62
CA TYR A 69 -19.60 -18.49 -35.67
C TYR A 69 -20.97 -18.30 -35.00
N THR A 70 -21.76 -19.37 -35.00
CA THR A 70 -22.99 -19.48 -34.20
C THR A 70 -22.62 -19.72 -32.75
N ILE A 71 -23.14 -18.88 -31.85
CA ILE A 71 -22.96 -18.98 -30.40
C ILE A 71 -24.03 -19.91 -29.85
N ILE A 72 -23.62 -21.01 -29.23
CA ILE A 72 -24.51 -22.04 -28.68
C ILE A 72 -24.26 -22.16 -27.18
N SER A 73 -25.34 -22.11 -26.40
CA SER A 73 -25.31 -22.31 -24.95
C SER A 73 -25.01 -23.77 -24.59
N LYS A 74 -24.12 -24.01 -23.63
CA LYS A 74 -23.83 -25.37 -23.15
C LYS A 74 -24.88 -25.95 -22.21
N SER A 75 -25.68 -25.11 -21.55
CA SER A 75 -26.66 -25.58 -20.56
C SER A 75 -27.91 -26.19 -21.19
N ASP A 76 -28.36 -25.61 -22.31
CA ASP A 76 -29.64 -25.90 -22.95
C ASP A 76 -29.54 -26.03 -24.48
N ASN A 77 -28.33 -25.93 -25.05
CA ASN A 77 -28.06 -26.06 -26.48
C ASN A 77 -28.78 -25.02 -27.38
N ASN A 78 -29.24 -23.92 -26.79
CA ASN A 78 -29.90 -22.83 -27.51
C ASN A 78 -28.90 -22.02 -28.35
N LYS A 79 -29.30 -21.62 -29.56
CA LYS A 79 -28.55 -20.69 -30.41
C LYS A 79 -28.83 -19.27 -29.92
N ILE A 80 -27.80 -18.61 -29.38
CA ILE A 80 -27.91 -17.33 -28.66
C ILE A 80 -27.68 -16.14 -29.59
N GLY A 81 -26.73 -16.27 -30.51
CA GLY A 81 -26.22 -15.15 -31.30
C GLY A 81 -25.17 -15.57 -32.30
N THR A 82 -24.51 -14.59 -32.90
CA THR A 82 -23.33 -14.77 -33.75
C THR A 82 -22.16 -13.94 -33.24
N VAL A 83 -20.96 -14.47 -33.45
CA VAL A 83 -19.69 -13.75 -33.29
C VAL A 83 -18.81 -14.10 -34.48
N GLY A 84 -18.05 -13.15 -35.01
CA GLY A 84 -17.27 -13.42 -36.20
C GLY A 84 -16.11 -12.47 -36.40
N LEU A 85 -15.18 -12.93 -37.23
CA LEU A 85 -14.09 -12.16 -37.80
C LEU A 85 -14.44 -11.88 -39.25
N PHE A 86 -14.42 -10.63 -39.68
CA PHE A 86 -14.93 -10.18 -40.97
C PHE A 86 -13.88 -9.41 -41.75
N ASP A 87 -13.70 -9.79 -43.01
CA ASP A 87 -12.93 -8.99 -43.97
C ASP A 87 -13.93 -8.10 -44.73
N ARG A 88 -14.13 -6.89 -44.22
CA ARG A 88 -15.13 -5.94 -44.72
C ARG A 88 -14.47 -4.91 -45.62
N ASP A 89 -15.10 -4.67 -46.77
CA ASP A 89 -14.70 -3.56 -47.62
C ASP A 89 -14.86 -2.22 -46.88
N GLY A 90 -13.87 -1.34 -47.03
CA GLY A 90 -13.79 -0.07 -46.29
C GLY A 90 -13.30 -0.13 -44.85
N VAL A 91 -13.05 -1.31 -44.27
CA VAL A 91 -12.43 -1.45 -42.94
C VAL A 91 -11.00 -1.93 -43.11
N ASN A 92 -10.03 -1.15 -42.63
CA ASN A 92 -8.64 -1.58 -42.63
C ASN A 92 -8.43 -2.67 -41.56
N GLY A 93 -8.08 -3.89 -41.97
CA GLY A 93 -7.87 -5.05 -41.09
C GLY A 93 -9.15 -5.85 -40.78
N ILE A 94 -9.01 -6.95 -40.04
CA ILE A 94 -10.09 -7.89 -39.76
C ILE A 94 -11.00 -7.38 -38.64
N ASP A 95 -12.29 -7.23 -38.93
CA ASP A 95 -13.32 -6.71 -38.03
C ASP A 95 -13.90 -7.81 -37.11
N LEU A 96 -13.91 -7.57 -35.80
CA LEU A 96 -14.57 -8.42 -34.80
C LEU A 96 -16.00 -7.92 -34.57
N GLY A 97 -16.99 -8.68 -35.04
CA GLY A 97 -18.41 -8.35 -34.86
C GLY A 97 -19.15 -9.40 -34.03
N PHE A 98 -20.22 -8.98 -33.38
CA PHE A 98 -21.12 -9.85 -32.60
C PHE A 98 -22.54 -9.31 -32.60
N ALA A 99 -23.52 -10.22 -32.50
CA ALA A 99 -24.94 -9.90 -32.33
C ALA A 99 -25.62 -11.03 -31.55
N LEU A 100 -26.56 -10.70 -30.66
CA LEU A 100 -27.34 -11.67 -29.90
C LEU A 100 -28.83 -11.48 -30.19
N LEU A 101 -29.62 -12.53 -30.00
CA LEU A 101 -31.07 -12.37 -29.88
C LEU A 101 -31.40 -11.60 -28.57
N PRO A 102 -32.47 -10.78 -28.56
CA PRO A 102 -32.80 -9.90 -27.43
C PRO A 102 -32.88 -10.60 -26.06
N GLU A 103 -33.43 -11.82 -26.03
CA GLU A 103 -33.63 -12.61 -24.81
C GLU A 103 -32.33 -13.10 -24.16
N PHE A 104 -31.20 -13.05 -24.87
CA PHE A 104 -29.90 -13.47 -24.35
C PHE A 104 -28.93 -12.31 -24.08
N GLU A 105 -29.40 -11.07 -24.20
CA GLU A 105 -28.62 -9.91 -23.86
C GLU A 105 -28.45 -9.71 -22.34
N GLY A 106 -27.42 -8.98 -21.91
CA GLY A 106 -27.21 -8.65 -20.49
C GLY A 106 -26.58 -9.76 -19.64
N PHE A 107 -26.53 -11.01 -20.11
CA PHE A 107 -25.92 -12.16 -19.40
C PHE A 107 -24.40 -12.33 -19.62
N GLY A 108 -23.79 -11.41 -20.37
CA GLY A 108 -22.35 -11.41 -20.66
C GLY A 108 -21.90 -12.37 -21.77
N TYR A 109 -22.82 -13.03 -22.48
CA TYR A 109 -22.48 -14.00 -23.53
C TYR A 109 -21.71 -13.39 -24.71
N ALA A 110 -22.07 -12.20 -25.17
CA ALA A 110 -21.34 -11.52 -26.25
C ALA A 110 -19.88 -11.26 -25.88
N TYR A 111 -19.61 -10.83 -24.64
CA TYR A 111 -18.24 -10.58 -24.16
C TYR A 111 -17.44 -11.88 -24.08
N GLU A 112 -18.04 -12.94 -23.55
CA GLU A 112 -17.40 -14.26 -23.46
C GLU A 112 -17.06 -14.83 -24.84
N ALA A 113 -18.00 -14.77 -25.78
CA ALA A 113 -17.82 -15.23 -27.15
C ALA A 113 -16.76 -14.41 -27.91
N ALA A 114 -16.88 -13.08 -27.88
CA ALA A 114 -15.94 -12.17 -28.54
C ALA A 114 -14.52 -12.27 -27.95
N LYS A 115 -14.39 -12.45 -26.63
CA LYS A 115 -13.08 -12.69 -26.00
C LYS A 115 -12.44 -13.99 -26.48
N ARG A 116 -13.21 -15.08 -26.59
CA ARG A 116 -12.69 -16.35 -27.08
C ARG A 116 -12.27 -16.28 -28.55
N LEU A 117 -13.03 -15.56 -29.37
CA LEU A 117 -12.68 -15.39 -30.79
C LEU A 117 -11.51 -14.43 -31.00
N GLN A 118 -11.38 -13.39 -30.16
CA GLN A 118 -10.17 -12.54 -30.10
C GLN A 118 -8.92 -13.36 -29.76
N GLN A 119 -9.02 -14.34 -28.86
CA GLN A 119 -7.93 -15.27 -28.56
C GLN A 119 -7.61 -16.18 -29.76
N ALA A 120 -8.63 -16.77 -30.38
CA ALA A 120 -8.46 -17.59 -31.60
C ALA A 120 -7.80 -16.81 -32.74
N ALA A 121 -8.12 -15.52 -32.87
CA ALA A 121 -7.51 -14.63 -33.86
C ALA A 121 -5.98 -14.68 -33.78
N CYS A 122 -5.41 -14.66 -32.57
CA CYS A 122 -3.98 -14.79 -32.38
C CYS A 122 -3.47 -16.24 -32.46
N GLU A 123 -4.11 -17.14 -31.71
CA GLU A 123 -3.62 -18.51 -31.50
C GLU A 123 -3.71 -19.37 -32.76
N ASP A 124 -4.83 -19.25 -33.47
CA ASP A 124 -5.21 -20.13 -34.57
C ASP A 124 -5.05 -19.44 -35.94
N PHE A 125 -5.29 -18.12 -36.02
CA PHE A 125 -5.33 -17.38 -37.29
C PHE A 125 -4.13 -16.44 -37.52
N GLY A 126 -3.23 -16.30 -36.53
CA GLY A 126 -2.03 -15.46 -36.67
C GLY A 126 -2.31 -13.97 -36.85
N LEU A 127 -3.48 -13.49 -36.42
CA LEU A 127 -3.88 -12.08 -36.47
C LEU A 127 -3.39 -11.36 -35.22
N ASP A 128 -2.50 -10.39 -35.39
CA ASP A 128 -1.94 -9.58 -34.30
C ASP A 128 -2.67 -8.25 -34.08
N GLU A 129 -3.57 -7.89 -34.97
CA GLU A 129 -4.40 -6.69 -34.86
C GLU A 129 -5.82 -7.02 -35.31
N LEU A 130 -6.81 -6.44 -34.63
CA LEU A 130 -8.23 -6.53 -35.00
C LEU A 130 -8.83 -5.13 -35.05
N SER A 131 -9.80 -4.96 -35.94
CA SER A 131 -10.70 -3.82 -35.99
C SER A 131 -12.03 -4.18 -35.35
N ALA A 132 -12.80 -3.18 -34.95
CA ALA A 132 -14.21 -3.32 -34.64
C ALA A 132 -14.94 -2.02 -35.04
N ILE A 133 -16.13 -2.12 -35.60
CA ILE A 133 -16.96 -0.95 -35.93
C ILE A 133 -18.29 -0.97 -35.18
N THR A 134 -18.81 0.20 -34.84
CA THR A 134 -20.12 0.35 -34.18
C THR A 134 -20.71 1.73 -34.45
N THR A 135 -22.05 1.83 -34.47
CA THR A 135 -22.74 3.14 -34.54
C THR A 135 -22.48 3.95 -33.27
N LYS A 136 -22.65 5.28 -33.37
CA LYS A 136 -22.42 6.22 -32.26
C LYS A 136 -23.36 5.98 -31.08
N ASP A 137 -24.57 5.51 -31.35
CA ASP A 137 -25.62 5.32 -30.34
C ASP A 137 -25.55 3.97 -29.63
N ASN A 138 -24.76 3.01 -30.13
CA ASN A 138 -24.62 1.68 -29.53
C ASN A 138 -23.61 1.67 -28.37
N SER A 139 -23.97 2.36 -27.29
CA SER A 139 -23.15 2.46 -26.07
C SER A 139 -22.81 1.10 -25.44
N ARG A 140 -23.70 0.11 -25.55
CA ARG A 140 -23.50 -1.26 -25.03
C ARG A 140 -22.33 -1.95 -25.73
N SER A 141 -22.27 -1.91 -27.06
CA SER A 141 -21.18 -2.50 -27.84
C SER A 141 -19.86 -1.76 -27.63
N GLN A 142 -19.89 -0.43 -27.56
CA GLN A 142 -18.70 0.38 -27.26
C GLN A 142 -18.10 0.02 -25.89
N GLN A 143 -18.92 -0.17 -24.86
CA GLN A 143 -18.45 -0.59 -23.54
C GLN A 143 -17.86 -2.01 -23.57
N LEU A 144 -18.46 -2.92 -24.32
CA LEU A 144 -17.94 -4.28 -24.51
C LEU A 144 -16.57 -4.25 -25.21
N LEU A 145 -16.42 -3.51 -26.30
CA LEU A 145 -15.16 -3.35 -27.02
C LEU A 145 -14.05 -2.76 -26.13
N LYS A 146 -14.36 -1.73 -25.34
CA LYS A 146 -13.42 -1.19 -24.34
C LYS A 146 -13.00 -2.24 -23.30
N ARG A 147 -13.93 -3.10 -22.84
CA ARG A 147 -13.61 -4.22 -21.95
C ARG A 147 -12.74 -5.28 -22.63
N LEU A 148 -12.84 -5.43 -23.94
CA LEU A 148 -11.98 -6.29 -24.78
C LEU A 148 -10.66 -5.62 -25.19
N ALA A 149 -10.28 -4.51 -24.57
CA ALA A 149 -9.05 -3.79 -24.87
C ALA A 149 -8.97 -3.08 -26.21
N PHE A 150 -10.11 -2.83 -26.86
CA PHE A 150 -10.10 -1.99 -28.06
C PHE A 150 -10.00 -0.51 -27.68
N GLU A 151 -9.17 0.23 -28.39
CA GLU A 151 -9.03 1.67 -28.30
C GLU A 151 -9.80 2.33 -29.46
N THR A 152 -10.45 3.46 -29.20
CA THR A 152 -11.11 4.24 -30.25
C THR A 152 -10.05 4.97 -31.08
N GLU A 153 -10.01 4.73 -32.38
CA GLU A 153 -9.00 5.33 -33.27
C GLU A 153 -9.56 6.53 -34.02
N SER A 154 -10.67 6.33 -34.75
CA SER A 154 -11.27 7.32 -35.64
C SER A 154 -12.72 6.96 -35.96
N SER A 155 -13.35 7.69 -36.88
CA SER A 155 -14.61 7.32 -37.52
C SER A 155 -14.38 7.00 -39.00
N LEU A 156 -15.25 6.17 -39.58
CA LEU A 156 -15.25 5.82 -41.00
C LEU A 156 -16.67 5.73 -41.54
N ILE A 157 -16.80 5.84 -42.86
CA ILE A 157 -18.04 5.57 -43.60
C ILE A 157 -17.75 4.38 -44.53
N LEU A 158 -18.60 3.34 -44.49
CA LEU A 158 -18.43 2.17 -45.34
C LEU A 158 -18.81 2.48 -46.80
N PRO A 159 -18.25 1.76 -47.79
CA PRO A 159 -18.67 1.89 -49.17
C PRO A 159 -20.16 1.61 -49.35
N ASN A 160 -20.87 2.53 -50.01
CA ASN A 160 -22.33 2.51 -50.20
C ASN A 160 -23.17 2.71 -48.93
N ASP A 161 -22.57 3.22 -47.85
CA ASP A 161 -23.27 3.66 -46.65
C ASP A 161 -23.19 5.19 -46.51
N THR A 162 -24.13 5.77 -45.78
CA THR A 162 -24.14 7.20 -45.43
C THR A 162 -23.92 7.42 -43.93
N GLU A 163 -24.00 6.37 -43.12
CA GLU A 163 -23.81 6.46 -41.67
C GLU A 163 -22.31 6.47 -41.30
N GLU A 164 -21.94 7.38 -40.40
CA GLU A 164 -20.60 7.45 -39.84
C GLU A 164 -20.45 6.51 -38.63
N LEU A 165 -19.57 5.52 -38.76
CA LEU A 165 -19.30 4.50 -37.75
C LEU A 165 -18.03 4.84 -36.95
N LEU A 166 -18.00 4.45 -35.68
CA LEU A 166 -16.81 4.53 -34.84
C LEU A 166 -15.90 3.32 -35.10
N LEU A 167 -14.63 3.57 -35.38
CA LEU A 167 -13.59 2.56 -35.56
C LEU A 167 -12.82 2.35 -34.25
N PHE A 168 -12.72 1.08 -33.86
CA PHE A 168 -11.98 0.60 -32.74
C PHE A 168 -10.84 -0.30 -33.22
N LYS A 169 -9.67 -0.19 -32.57
CA LYS A 169 -8.50 -1.05 -32.85
C LYS A 169 -8.07 -1.80 -31.62
N TRP A 170 -7.71 -3.05 -31.83
CA TRP A 170 -7.03 -3.88 -30.85
C TRP A 170 -5.72 -4.39 -31.43
N LYS A 171 -4.68 -4.40 -30.59
CA LYS A 171 -3.37 -4.96 -30.92
C LYS A 171 -3.02 -6.02 -29.90
N ASN A 172 -2.45 -7.13 -30.37
CA ASN A 172 -2.03 -8.25 -29.55
C ASN A 172 -0.93 -7.80 -28.57
N PRO A 173 -1.23 -7.71 -27.27
CA PRO A 173 -0.26 -7.22 -26.29
C PRO A 173 0.86 -8.24 -26.04
N ASP A 174 0.66 -9.53 -26.34
CA ASP A 174 1.68 -10.56 -26.17
C ASP A 174 2.87 -10.32 -27.13
N LYS A 175 2.64 -9.87 -28.37
CA LYS A 175 3.72 -9.55 -29.34
C LYS A 175 4.46 -8.26 -28.98
N GLU A 176 3.79 -7.29 -28.37
CA GLU A 176 4.43 -6.03 -27.95
C GLU A 176 5.22 -6.13 -26.64
N LEU A 177 4.85 -7.06 -25.74
CA LEU A 177 5.32 -7.06 -24.36
C LEU A 177 6.16 -8.27 -23.97
N ILE A 178 5.95 -9.45 -24.57
CA ILE A 178 6.75 -10.64 -24.27
C ILE A 178 8.19 -10.43 -24.76
N GLY A 179 9.17 -10.65 -23.88
CA GLY A 179 10.59 -10.43 -24.15
C GLY A 179 11.04 -8.97 -24.00
N LYS A 180 10.12 -8.03 -23.80
CA LYS A 180 10.45 -6.62 -23.58
C LYS A 180 11.02 -6.39 -22.19
N ILE A 181 12.07 -5.58 -22.12
CA ILE A 181 12.72 -5.19 -20.87
C ILE A 181 12.20 -3.82 -20.44
N PHE A 182 11.44 -3.80 -19.35
CA PHE A 182 10.93 -2.59 -18.74
C PHE A 182 11.94 -2.06 -17.72
N LYS A 183 12.20 -0.75 -17.78
CA LYS A 183 13.15 -0.03 -16.93
C LYS A 183 12.50 1.23 -16.37
N TYR A 184 13.06 1.78 -15.29
CA TYR A 184 12.63 3.09 -14.79
C TYR A 184 12.75 4.19 -15.86
N SER A 185 11.81 5.13 -15.79
CA SER A 185 11.76 6.27 -16.71
C SER A 185 13.07 7.07 -16.72
N LYS A 186 13.37 7.73 -17.83
CA LYS A 186 14.58 8.56 -17.94
C LYS A 186 14.54 9.74 -16.97
N VAL A 187 13.34 10.30 -16.77
CA VAL A 187 13.07 11.38 -15.81
C VAL A 187 13.40 10.96 -14.39
N LEU A 188 12.91 9.80 -13.93
CA LEU A 188 13.20 9.33 -12.58
C LEU A 188 14.70 9.05 -12.40
N ARG A 189 15.36 8.47 -13.39
CA ARG A 189 16.83 8.29 -13.39
C ARG A 189 17.58 9.60 -13.17
N ILE A 190 17.19 10.66 -13.85
CA ILE A 190 17.81 11.99 -13.71
C ILE A 190 17.55 12.55 -12.30
N ILE A 191 16.30 12.53 -11.84
CA ILE A 191 15.93 13.03 -10.51
C ILE A 191 16.70 12.28 -9.41
N THR A 192 16.73 10.95 -9.45
CA THR A 192 17.47 10.14 -8.49
C THR A 192 18.99 10.37 -8.58
N SER A 193 19.53 10.64 -9.76
CA SER A 193 20.94 11.00 -9.91
C SER A 193 21.28 12.34 -9.27
N ILE A 194 20.43 13.36 -9.42
CA ILE A 194 20.60 14.67 -8.77
C ILE A 194 20.50 14.53 -7.25
N LEU A 195 19.43 13.88 -6.75
CA LEU A 195 19.25 13.64 -5.32
C LEU A 195 20.38 12.80 -4.73
N GLY A 196 20.83 11.77 -5.46
CA GLY A 196 21.97 10.94 -5.07
C GLY A 196 23.25 11.76 -4.94
N ALA A 197 23.54 12.66 -5.88
CA ALA A 197 24.70 13.55 -5.80
C ALA A 197 24.63 14.49 -4.59
N LEU A 198 23.46 15.06 -4.29
CA LEU A 198 23.25 15.89 -3.11
C LEU A 198 23.45 15.12 -1.80
N LEU A 199 22.92 13.90 -1.71
CA LEU A 199 23.09 13.03 -0.55
C LEU A 199 24.56 12.61 -0.37
N ILE A 200 25.27 12.34 -1.47
CA ILE A 200 26.72 12.03 -1.43
C ILE A 200 27.49 13.24 -0.91
N PHE A 201 27.21 14.43 -1.43
CA PHE A 201 27.86 15.66 -0.97
C PHE A 201 27.61 15.90 0.53
N ALA A 202 26.36 15.80 0.97
CA ALA A 202 25.99 15.96 2.38
C ALA A 202 26.66 14.90 3.27
N GLY A 203 26.67 13.63 2.84
CA GLY A 203 27.32 12.55 3.56
C GLY A 203 28.83 12.75 3.69
N MET A 204 29.50 13.16 2.60
CA MET A 204 30.92 13.49 2.58
C MET A 204 31.24 14.70 3.46
N ALA A 205 30.39 15.74 3.45
CA ALA A 205 30.57 16.91 4.31
C ALA A 205 30.49 16.53 5.79
N LEU A 206 29.50 15.72 6.20
CA LEU A 206 29.37 15.24 7.58
C LEU A 206 30.57 14.41 8.03
N LEU A 207 31.09 13.54 7.15
CA LEU A 207 32.31 12.80 7.43
C LEU A 207 33.51 13.74 7.52
N GLY A 208 33.64 14.70 6.61
CA GLY A 208 34.67 15.74 6.66
C GLY A 208 34.66 16.48 8.00
N PHE A 209 33.50 16.97 8.45
CA PHE A 209 33.34 17.61 9.76
C PHE A 209 33.70 16.70 10.93
N ALA A 210 33.42 15.39 10.83
CA ALA A 210 33.78 14.45 11.89
C ALA A 210 35.30 14.21 11.99
N PHE A 211 36.04 14.32 10.88
CA PHE A 211 37.47 14.00 10.78
C PHE A 211 38.41 15.22 10.75
N PHE A 212 37.94 16.43 10.42
CA PHE A 212 38.77 17.65 10.30
C PHE A 212 38.91 18.53 11.57
N ASP A 213 38.45 18.03 12.71
CA ASP A 213 38.84 18.47 14.05
C ASP A 213 38.21 19.78 14.63
N TYR A 214 37.54 19.60 15.77
CA TYR A 214 37.32 20.59 16.84
C TYR A 214 37.47 19.78 18.13
N GLU A 215 38.53 20.02 18.91
CA GLU A 215 38.83 19.29 20.16
C GLU A 215 37.69 19.34 21.19
N SER A 216 36.69 20.21 21.00
CA SER A 216 35.60 20.44 21.95
C SER A 216 34.35 19.56 21.79
N LEU A 217 34.23 18.72 20.74
CA LEU A 217 32.95 18.04 20.38
C LEU A 217 33.08 16.52 20.12
N SER A 218 33.77 15.79 21.01
CA SER A 218 33.94 14.33 20.89
C SER A 218 32.61 13.56 20.76
N ALA A 219 31.55 14.02 21.41
CA ALA A 219 30.21 13.43 21.33
C ALA A 219 29.58 13.53 19.92
N VAL A 220 29.89 14.58 19.15
CA VAL A 220 29.29 14.83 17.83
C VAL A 220 29.84 13.90 16.76
N LYS A 221 31.10 13.45 16.90
CA LYS A 221 31.72 12.46 15.99
C LYS A 221 30.90 11.15 15.95
N TYR A 222 30.38 10.72 17.10
CA TYR A 222 29.53 9.52 17.21
C TYR A 222 28.16 9.66 16.53
N VAL A 223 27.73 10.87 16.19
CA VAL A 223 26.47 11.14 15.48
C VAL A 223 26.71 11.36 13.98
N PHE A 224 27.72 12.16 13.63
CA PHE A 224 27.97 12.55 12.25
C PHE A 224 28.55 11.41 11.40
N ILE A 225 29.37 10.53 11.98
CA ILE A 225 29.92 9.38 11.24
C ILE A 225 28.79 8.41 10.80
N PRO A 226 27.93 7.89 11.70
CA PRO A 226 26.81 7.04 11.28
C PRO A 226 25.88 7.75 10.30
N MET A 227 25.58 9.03 10.53
CA MET A 227 24.68 9.78 9.65
C MET A 227 25.27 9.96 8.24
N GLY A 228 26.55 10.30 8.14
CA GLY A 228 27.26 10.41 6.85
C GLY A 228 27.29 9.08 6.08
N VAL A 229 27.57 7.97 6.77
CA VAL A 229 27.54 6.62 6.17
C VAL A 229 26.14 6.24 5.70
N ILE A 230 25.10 6.56 6.49
CA ILE A 230 23.69 6.30 6.12
C ILE A 230 23.32 7.08 4.85
N LEU A 231 23.66 8.36 4.76
CA LEU A 231 23.35 9.18 3.57
C LEU A 231 24.04 8.65 2.31
N LEU A 232 25.32 8.26 2.41
CA LEU A 232 26.06 7.64 1.31
C LEU A 232 25.43 6.30 0.89
N GLY A 233 25.08 5.46 1.88
CA GLY A 233 24.38 4.21 1.64
C GLY A 233 23.04 4.41 0.93
N LEU A 234 22.23 5.37 1.37
CA LEU A 234 20.95 5.70 0.73
C LEU A 234 21.13 6.19 -0.71
N ALA A 235 22.13 7.03 -0.97
CA ALA A 235 22.42 7.52 -2.32
C ALA A 235 22.81 6.38 -3.27
N ILE A 236 23.74 5.52 -2.86
CA ILE A 236 24.19 4.37 -3.65
C ILE A 236 23.03 3.40 -3.89
N MET A 237 22.24 3.10 -2.85
CA MET A 237 21.08 2.21 -2.95
C MET A 237 20.03 2.73 -3.93
N GLY A 238 19.70 4.03 -3.87
CA GLY A 238 18.75 4.65 -4.79
C GLY A 238 19.22 4.60 -6.25
N LEU A 239 20.50 4.93 -6.48
CA LEU A 239 21.11 4.83 -7.82
C LEU A 239 21.09 3.39 -8.34
N LEU A 240 21.51 2.43 -7.52
CA LEU A 240 21.50 1.02 -7.91
C LEU A 240 20.09 0.55 -8.25
N GLU A 241 19.09 0.86 -7.41
CA GLU A 241 17.69 0.49 -7.65
C GLU A 241 17.21 1.02 -9.00
N VAL A 242 17.46 2.28 -9.32
CA VAL A 242 16.91 2.92 -10.51
C VAL A 242 17.64 2.52 -11.82
N TYR A 243 18.94 2.21 -11.76
CA TYR A 243 19.73 1.84 -12.95
C TYR A 243 19.87 0.33 -13.18
N LYS A 244 19.90 -0.50 -12.12
CA LYS A 244 20.00 -1.96 -12.27
C LYS A 244 18.65 -2.65 -12.33
N THR A 245 17.58 -2.07 -11.81
CA THR A 245 16.28 -2.75 -11.81
C THR A 245 15.71 -2.90 -13.21
N ARG A 246 15.33 -4.13 -13.54
CA ARG A 246 14.70 -4.49 -14.81
C ARG A 246 13.51 -5.40 -14.53
N PHE A 247 12.44 -5.20 -15.28
CA PHE A 247 11.29 -6.08 -15.27
C PHE A 247 11.13 -6.70 -16.66
N ILE A 248 10.86 -8.00 -16.71
CA ILE A 248 10.81 -8.78 -17.95
C ILE A 248 9.54 -9.64 -17.90
N ILE A 249 8.76 -9.60 -18.97
CA ILE A 249 7.63 -10.50 -19.19
C ILE A 249 8.12 -11.64 -20.08
N GLY A 250 8.20 -12.85 -19.54
CA GLY A 250 8.36 -14.07 -20.32
C GLY A 250 7.01 -14.60 -20.81
N ARG A 251 7.02 -15.67 -21.61
CA ARG A 251 5.77 -16.28 -22.12
C ARG A 251 4.84 -16.72 -20.98
N ASN A 252 5.39 -17.34 -19.93
CA ASN A 252 4.64 -17.87 -18.79
C ASN A 252 5.20 -17.42 -17.43
N GLU A 253 5.98 -16.35 -17.38
CA GLU A 253 6.61 -15.87 -16.14
C GLU A 253 6.85 -14.37 -16.12
N LEU A 254 6.94 -13.81 -14.91
CA LEU A 254 7.34 -12.45 -14.63
C LEU A 254 8.68 -12.47 -13.89
N THR A 255 9.64 -11.71 -14.37
CA THR A 255 10.98 -11.64 -13.79
C THR A 255 11.32 -10.22 -13.41
N ARG A 256 11.65 -9.99 -12.13
CA ARG A 256 12.25 -8.74 -11.65
C ARG A 256 13.69 -8.99 -11.25
N ILE A 257 14.61 -8.32 -11.94
CA ILE A 257 16.01 -8.26 -11.58
C ILE A 257 16.17 -6.97 -10.78
N ALA A 258 16.52 -7.06 -9.51
CA ALA A 258 16.83 -5.95 -8.61
C ALA A 258 18.35 -5.97 -8.31
N PRO A 259 18.92 -4.92 -7.68
CA PRO A 259 20.37 -4.82 -7.50
C PRO A 259 21.02 -5.97 -6.72
N PHE A 260 20.28 -6.59 -5.80
CA PHE A 260 20.78 -7.63 -4.89
C PHE A 260 20.01 -8.96 -4.98
N TYR A 261 19.05 -9.08 -5.91
CA TYR A 261 18.29 -10.31 -6.09
C TYR A 261 17.58 -10.33 -7.43
N THR A 262 17.35 -11.54 -7.94
CA THR A 262 16.40 -11.80 -9.02
C THR A 262 15.21 -12.55 -8.47
N ARG A 263 13.99 -12.15 -8.84
CA ARG A 263 12.75 -12.86 -8.51
C ARG A 263 12.03 -13.23 -9.79
N VAL A 264 11.61 -14.48 -9.84
CA VAL A 264 10.81 -15.06 -10.93
C VAL A 264 9.52 -15.59 -10.32
N LEU A 265 8.38 -15.25 -10.93
CA LEU A 265 7.08 -15.83 -10.63
C LEU A 265 6.46 -16.35 -11.92
N LYS A 266 6.16 -17.65 -11.95
CA LYS A 266 5.42 -18.24 -13.09
C LYS A 266 3.95 -17.84 -13.01
N PHE A 267 3.27 -17.74 -14.15
CA PHE A 267 1.87 -17.29 -14.21
C PHE A 267 0.94 -18.21 -13.41
N ASN A 268 1.15 -19.51 -13.47
CA ASN A 268 0.39 -20.50 -12.68
C ASN A 268 0.59 -20.36 -11.16
N GLU A 269 1.67 -19.70 -10.71
CA GLU A 269 1.99 -19.43 -9.31
C GLU A 269 1.46 -18.08 -8.82
N ILE A 270 0.89 -17.26 -9.70
CA ILE A 270 0.34 -15.95 -9.33
C ILE A 270 -1.08 -16.14 -8.81
N LYS A 271 -1.34 -15.63 -7.61
CA LYS A 271 -2.65 -15.60 -6.96
C LYS A 271 -3.51 -14.47 -7.50
N GLY A 272 -2.91 -13.31 -7.69
CA GLY A 272 -3.59 -12.08 -8.11
C GLY A 272 -2.67 -10.87 -8.11
N THR A 273 -3.26 -9.72 -8.38
CA THR A 273 -2.59 -8.42 -8.41
C THR A 273 -3.25 -7.45 -7.43
N TYR A 274 -2.46 -6.51 -6.89
CA TYR A 274 -2.94 -5.46 -6.00
C TYR A 274 -2.20 -4.14 -6.27
N GLU A 275 -2.92 -3.12 -6.69
CA GLU A 275 -2.46 -1.75 -6.89
C GLU A 275 -2.38 -1.01 -5.54
N ARG A 276 -1.17 -0.60 -5.17
CA ARG A 276 -0.92 0.41 -4.12
C ARG A 276 -0.62 1.74 -4.78
N GLN A 277 -0.77 2.84 -4.03
CA GLN A 277 -0.59 4.24 -4.48
C GLN A 277 0.45 4.45 -5.60
N SER A 278 1.65 3.84 -5.51
CA SER A 278 2.70 3.96 -6.53
C SER A 278 3.29 2.63 -7.04
N ASN A 279 2.67 1.49 -6.74
CA ASN A 279 3.19 0.18 -7.12
C ASN A 279 2.09 -0.85 -7.38
N LEU A 280 2.25 -1.65 -8.44
CA LEU A 280 1.49 -2.89 -8.65
C LEU A 280 2.22 -4.06 -7.97
N GLU A 281 1.55 -4.71 -7.03
CA GLU A 281 2.02 -5.91 -6.35
C GLU A 281 1.48 -7.16 -7.03
N ILE A 282 2.36 -8.09 -7.40
CA ILE A 282 1.99 -9.41 -7.90
C ILE A 282 2.13 -10.42 -6.76
N LEU A 283 1.00 -10.99 -6.38
CA LEU A 283 0.86 -11.85 -5.20
C LEU A 283 1.08 -13.31 -5.60
N PRO A 284 1.98 -14.05 -4.96
CA PRO A 284 2.15 -15.48 -5.22
C PRO A 284 1.10 -16.31 -4.47
N LYS A 285 0.72 -17.46 -5.03
CA LYS A 285 -0.15 -18.45 -4.36
C LYS A 285 0.53 -19.06 -3.13
N ASN A 286 1.83 -19.34 -3.23
CA ASN A 286 2.60 -19.89 -2.13
C ASN A 286 3.17 -18.77 -1.24
N ALA A 287 2.77 -18.76 0.03
CA ALA A 287 3.22 -17.77 1.03
C ALA A 287 4.74 -17.79 1.31
N ARG A 288 5.48 -18.84 0.89
CA ARG A 288 6.96 -18.88 0.97
C ARG A 288 7.61 -18.06 -0.13
N LYS A 289 6.95 -17.86 -1.28
CA LYS A 289 7.48 -17.01 -2.35
C LYS A 289 7.26 -15.54 -2.02
N LYS A 290 8.26 -14.71 -2.32
CA LYS A 290 8.15 -13.26 -2.12
C LYS A 290 7.37 -12.64 -3.28
N LYS A 291 6.48 -11.69 -2.96
CA LYS A 291 5.78 -10.89 -3.96
C LYS A 291 6.74 -10.14 -4.90
N LEU A 292 6.29 -9.92 -6.13
CA LEU A 292 6.92 -9.00 -7.06
C LEU A 292 6.26 -7.63 -6.93
N MET A 293 7.06 -6.57 -7.02
CA MET A 293 6.57 -5.19 -6.99
C MET A 293 7.02 -4.50 -8.27
N ILE A 294 6.08 -3.82 -8.91
CA ILE A 294 6.26 -3.11 -10.17
C ILE A 294 5.91 -1.66 -9.89
N SER A 295 6.88 -0.77 -9.96
CA SER A 295 6.66 0.65 -9.70
C SER A 295 5.94 1.33 -10.87
N GLU A 296 5.04 2.27 -10.56
CA GLU A 296 4.36 3.11 -11.56
C GLU A 296 5.33 3.93 -12.41
N TYR A 297 6.53 4.21 -11.89
CA TYR A 297 7.57 4.98 -12.57
C TYR A 297 8.34 4.18 -13.63
N ILE A 298 8.01 2.90 -13.80
CA ILE A 298 8.55 2.07 -14.89
C ILE A 298 7.95 2.55 -16.22
N LYS A 299 8.81 2.76 -17.23
CA LYS A 299 8.35 3.15 -18.57
C LYS A 299 7.46 2.06 -19.14
N GLY A 300 6.24 2.39 -19.54
CA GLY A 300 5.26 1.43 -20.06
C GLY A 300 4.43 0.73 -18.97
N TYR A 301 4.41 1.27 -17.74
CA TYR A 301 3.59 0.75 -16.65
C TYR A 301 2.11 0.59 -17.02
N ALA A 302 1.52 1.56 -17.72
CA ALA A 302 0.12 1.49 -18.14
C ALA A 302 -0.16 0.24 -19.00
N GLY A 303 0.60 0.03 -20.08
CA GLY A 303 0.47 -1.16 -20.93
C GLY A 303 0.75 -2.48 -20.17
N LEU A 304 1.71 -2.48 -19.25
CA LEU A 304 1.99 -3.63 -18.40
C LEU A 304 0.84 -3.96 -17.44
N SER A 305 0.28 -2.95 -16.76
CA SER A 305 -0.87 -3.11 -15.87
C SER A 305 -2.08 -3.63 -16.65
N PHE A 306 -2.32 -3.04 -17.83
CA PHE A 306 -3.37 -3.42 -18.74
C PHE A 306 -3.26 -4.88 -19.20
N TYR A 307 -2.05 -5.32 -19.54
CA TYR A 307 -1.75 -6.70 -19.92
C TYR A 307 -1.99 -7.73 -18.80
N LEU A 308 -1.69 -7.37 -17.55
CA LEU A 308 -1.82 -8.28 -16.40
C LEU A 308 -3.25 -8.38 -15.86
N ARG A 309 -4.04 -7.30 -15.95
CA ARG A 309 -5.43 -7.22 -15.46
C ARG A 309 -6.35 -8.35 -15.96
N PRO A 310 -6.39 -8.72 -17.26
CA PRO A 310 -7.25 -9.80 -17.72
C PRO A 310 -6.71 -11.20 -17.38
N LYS A 311 -5.42 -11.34 -17.04
CA LYS A 311 -4.76 -12.63 -16.76
C LYS A 311 -4.85 -13.03 -15.29
N PHE A 312 -5.03 -12.08 -14.36
CA PHE A 312 -5.02 -12.34 -12.93
C PHE A 312 -6.10 -11.55 -12.17
N PRO A 313 -6.71 -12.12 -11.12
CA PRO A 313 -7.66 -11.38 -10.28
C PRO A 313 -7.07 -10.10 -9.70
N ASN A 314 -7.84 -9.00 -9.72
CA ASN A 314 -7.45 -7.72 -9.12
C ASN A 314 -8.12 -7.56 -7.75
N TYR A 315 -7.31 -7.57 -6.70
CA TYR A 315 -7.75 -7.49 -5.31
C TYR A 315 -8.33 -6.11 -4.94
N ASN A 316 -7.92 -5.03 -5.61
CA ASN A 316 -8.51 -3.71 -5.40
C ASN A 316 -9.99 -3.69 -5.79
N VAL A 317 -10.33 -4.36 -6.90
CA VAL A 317 -11.72 -4.45 -7.38
C VAL A 317 -12.58 -5.29 -6.45
N MET A 318 -12.00 -6.30 -5.80
CA MET A 318 -12.69 -7.12 -4.81
C MET A 318 -12.92 -6.39 -3.47
N GLY A 319 -12.30 -5.22 -3.27
CA GLY A 319 -12.37 -4.49 -2.00
C GLY A 319 -11.69 -5.21 -0.84
N ILE A 320 -10.79 -6.16 -1.12
CA ILE A 320 -10.09 -6.97 -0.11
C ILE A 320 -8.59 -6.70 -0.26
N SER A 321 -7.97 -6.13 0.78
CA SER A 321 -6.51 -5.99 0.76
C SER A 321 -5.83 -7.36 0.95
N PRO A 322 -4.59 -7.55 0.45
CA PRO A 322 -3.87 -8.82 0.59
C PRO A 322 -3.69 -9.25 2.03
N GLU A 323 -3.50 -8.29 2.94
CA GLU A 323 -3.41 -8.53 4.38
C GLU A 323 -4.73 -9.05 4.96
N LEU A 324 -5.88 -8.49 4.54
CA LEU A 324 -7.19 -8.98 4.97
C LEU A 324 -7.47 -10.37 4.44
N ASP A 325 -7.07 -10.65 3.20
CA ASP A 325 -7.20 -11.98 2.62
C ASP A 325 -6.34 -13.03 3.37
N GLU A 326 -5.13 -12.67 3.81
CA GLU A 326 -4.32 -13.54 4.67
C GLU A 326 -5.02 -13.81 6.02
N ILE A 327 -5.66 -12.78 6.60
CA ILE A 327 -6.41 -12.91 7.87
C ILE A 327 -7.67 -13.77 7.68
N TYR A 328 -8.45 -13.52 6.63
CA TYR A 328 -9.72 -14.21 6.37
C TYR A 328 -9.54 -15.67 5.99
N ASN A 329 -8.37 -16.05 5.49
CA ASN A 329 -8.04 -17.42 5.17
C ASN A 329 -7.25 -18.15 6.28
N ASN A 330 -6.79 -17.44 7.32
CA ASN A 330 -6.05 -18.08 8.40
C ASN A 330 -7.00 -18.77 9.40
N GLU A 331 -6.99 -20.09 9.41
CA GLU A 331 -7.85 -20.95 10.25
C GLU A 331 -7.61 -20.75 11.76
N SER A 332 -6.46 -20.21 12.18
CA SER A 332 -6.19 -19.95 13.60
C SER A 332 -7.09 -18.89 14.24
N TYR A 333 -7.77 -18.07 13.42
CA TYR A 333 -8.59 -16.94 13.88
C TYR A 333 -10.08 -17.25 14.02
N GLY A 334 -10.58 -18.36 13.47
CA GLY A 334 -12.00 -18.71 13.51
C GLY A 334 -12.34 -19.90 12.65
N ALA A 335 -13.52 -20.48 12.89
CA ALA A 335 -13.94 -21.73 12.25
C ALA A 335 -14.40 -21.53 10.80
N THR A 336 -15.07 -20.41 10.50
CA THR A 336 -15.56 -20.07 9.16
C THR A 336 -14.96 -18.75 8.68
N MET A 337 -15.00 -18.51 7.36
CA MET A 337 -14.53 -17.24 6.78
C MET A 337 -15.32 -16.04 7.33
N ASP A 338 -16.64 -16.16 7.45
CA ASP A 338 -17.51 -15.10 7.99
C ASP A 338 -17.24 -14.83 9.47
N ASP A 339 -17.00 -15.87 10.28
CA ASP A 339 -16.58 -15.72 11.69
C ASP A 339 -15.27 -14.93 11.79
N ARG A 340 -14.26 -15.29 10.97
CA ARG A 340 -12.97 -14.59 10.92
C ARG A 340 -13.12 -13.11 10.51
N LYS A 341 -13.94 -12.83 9.50
CA LYS A 341 -14.24 -11.46 9.04
C LYS A 341 -14.91 -10.64 10.13
N ASN A 342 -15.93 -11.19 10.78
CA ASN A 342 -16.67 -10.51 11.85
C ASN A 342 -15.78 -10.25 13.07
N LYS A 343 -14.96 -11.23 13.49
CA LYS A 343 -13.95 -11.05 14.56
C LYS A 343 -12.95 -9.96 14.20
N TYR A 344 -12.44 -9.93 12.96
CA TYR A 344 -11.54 -8.88 12.51
C TYR A 344 -12.17 -7.49 12.61
N ILE A 345 -13.41 -7.33 12.15
CA ILE A 345 -14.13 -6.06 12.19
C ILE A 345 -14.33 -5.60 13.64
N GLN A 346 -14.78 -6.49 14.52
CA GLN A 346 -15.00 -6.17 15.94
C GLN A 346 -13.70 -5.75 16.63
N ASN A 347 -12.65 -6.57 16.51
CA ASN A 347 -11.36 -6.29 17.13
C ASN A 347 -10.71 -5.03 16.55
N SER A 348 -10.89 -4.77 15.25
CA SER A 348 -10.42 -3.53 14.61
C SER A 348 -11.07 -2.29 15.21
N LYS A 349 -12.38 -2.33 15.53
CA LYS A 349 -13.06 -1.23 16.21
C LYS A 349 -12.49 -1.00 17.61
N ILE A 350 -12.22 -2.06 18.36
CA ILE A 350 -11.62 -1.98 19.70
C ILE A 350 -10.24 -1.30 19.61
N VAL A 351 -9.37 -1.78 18.72
CA VAL A 351 -8.01 -1.22 18.58
C VAL A 351 -8.03 0.23 18.09
N LYS A 352 -8.92 0.59 17.15
CA LYS A 352 -9.07 1.98 16.70
C LYS A 352 -9.49 2.91 17.84
N ARG A 353 -10.45 2.49 18.68
CA ARG A 353 -10.88 3.25 19.87
C ARG A 353 -9.75 3.37 20.88
N LEU A 354 -9.01 2.28 21.12
CA LEU A 354 -7.86 2.28 22.01
C LEU A 354 -6.77 3.25 21.53
N ASN A 355 -6.42 3.23 20.25
CA ASN A 355 -5.45 4.15 19.65
C ASN A 355 -5.90 5.61 19.78
N LEU A 356 -7.19 5.89 19.52
CA LEU A 356 -7.74 7.23 19.67
C LEU A 356 -7.67 7.69 21.13
N ALA A 357 -8.02 6.82 22.08
CA ALA A 357 -7.89 7.10 23.50
C ALA A 357 -6.42 7.39 23.90
N SER A 358 -5.47 6.61 23.38
CA SER A 358 -4.04 6.86 23.59
C SER A 358 -3.63 8.27 23.14
N TRP A 359 -4.07 8.71 21.96
CA TRP A 359 -3.83 10.08 21.48
C TRP A 359 -4.45 11.14 22.38
N ILE A 360 -5.76 11.03 22.66
CA ILE A 360 -6.49 12.01 23.48
C ILE A 360 -5.83 12.13 24.85
N ILE A 361 -5.61 11.00 25.53
CA ILE A 361 -5.06 10.99 26.90
C ILE A 361 -3.64 11.54 26.90
N SER A 362 -2.78 11.17 25.95
CA SER A 362 -1.41 11.72 25.89
C SER A 362 -1.38 13.22 25.60
N ILE A 363 -2.20 13.72 24.67
CA ILE A 363 -2.29 15.16 24.38
C ILE A 363 -2.83 15.91 25.60
N VAL A 364 -3.94 15.46 26.17
CA VAL A 364 -4.56 16.10 27.33
C VAL A 364 -3.58 16.10 28.52
N SER A 365 -2.89 14.99 28.77
CA SER A 365 -1.88 14.90 29.83
C SER A 365 -0.71 15.86 29.63
N PHE A 366 -0.42 16.24 28.39
CA PHE A 366 0.67 17.16 28.09
C PHE A 366 0.29 18.60 28.47
N PHE A 367 -0.89 19.05 28.05
CA PHE A 367 -1.32 20.45 28.23
C PHE A 367 -1.95 20.76 29.58
N ILE A 368 -2.53 19.77 30.26
CA ILE A 368 -3.14 19.99 31.57
C ILE A 368 -2.09 19.69 32.65
N SER A 369 -1.61 20.75 33.31
CA SER A 369 -0.65 20.65 34.42
C SER A 369 -1.33 20.37 35.77
N PHE A 370 -2.62 20.70 35.93
CA PHE A 370 -3.41 20.37 37.11
C PHE A 370 -3.82 18.89 37.08
N TYR A 371 -3.67 18.15 38.19
CA TYR A 371 -3.98 16.70 38.29
C TYR A 371 -3.05 15.77 37.50
N ILE A 372 -1.75 16.08 37.46
CA ILE A 372 -0.73 15.28 36.76
C ILE A 372 -0.77 13.79 37.14
N GLU A 373 -0.95 13.50 38.43
CA GLU A 373 -1.01 12.15 38.99
C GLU A 373 -2.13 11.33 38.34
N PHE A 374 -3.30 11.92 38.13
CA PHE A 374 -4.46 11.26 37.53
C PHE A 374 -4.18 10.77 36.11
N PHE A 375 -3.61 11.62 35.26
CA PHE A 375 -3.29 11.25 33.88
C PHE A 375 -2.19 10.19 33.80
N ILE A 376 -1.25 10.21 34.74
CA ILE A 376 -0.17 9.24 34.84
C ILE A 376 -0.72 7.84 35.14
N PHE A 377 -1.63 7.71 36.11
CA PHE A 377 -2.27 6.43 36.44
C PHE A 377 -3.05 5.85 35.25
N ILE A 378 -3.51 6.70 34.33
CA ILE A 378 -4.18 6.27 33.10
C ILE A 378 -3.17 5.90 32.00
N LEU A 379 -2.08 6.66 31.83
CA LEU A 379 -1.12 6.43 30.74
C LEU A 379 -0.27 5.17 30.90
N ILE A 380 0.16 4.85 32.12
CA ILE A 380 0.97 3.67 32.44
C ILE A 380 0.33 2.35 31.95
N PRO A 381 -0.94 2.03 32.27
CA PRO A 381 -1.55 0.77 31.85
C PRO A 381 -1.85 0.66 30.34
N ILE A 382 -1.88 1.76 29.59
CA ILE A 382 -2.33 1.75 28.18
C ILE A 382 -1.42 0.91 27.26
N PRO A 383 -0.07 1.08 27.25
CA PRO A 383 0.80 0.23 26.45
C PRO A 383 0.78 -1.24 26.90
N LEU A 384 0.70 -1.48 28.22
CA LEU A 384 0.60 -2.83 28.80
C LEU A 384 -0.65 -3.57 28.30
N PHE A 385 -1.79 -2.88 28.33
CA PHE A 385 -3.06 -3.40 27.84
C PHE A 385 -3.01 -3.67 26.33
N GLY A 386 -2.30 -2.84 25.56
CA GLY A 386 -2.02 -3.06 24.15
C GLY A 386 -1.29 -4.37 23.86
N ILE A 387 -0.19 -4.62 24.56
CA ILE A 387 0.59 -5.87 24.42
C ILE A 387 -0.27 -7.07 24.83
N PHE A 388 -1.02 -6.96 25.92
CA PHE A 388 -1.95 -8.00 26.36
C PHE A 388 -3.02 -8.31 25.32
N LEU A 389 -3.67 -7.28 24.75
CA LEU A 389 -4.67 -7.45 23.69
C LEU A 389 -4.05 -8.06 22.44
N PHE A 390 -2.87 -7.62 22.01
CA PHE A 390 -2.17 -8.22 20.87
C PHE A 390 -1.97 -9.74 21.06
N TRP A 391 -1.50 -10.15 22.24
CA TRP A 391 -1.37 -11.56 22.59
C TRP A 391 -2.71 -12.29 22.59
N ARG A 392 -3.74 -11.70 23.23
CA ARG A 392 -5.10 -12.28 23.30
C ARG A 392 -5.73 -12.46 21.92
N LEU A 393 -5.46 -11.53 21.00
CA LEU A 393 -5.94 -11.54 19.62
C LEU A 393 -5.09 -12.42 18.69
N LYS A 394 -4.11 -13.17 19.21
CA LYS A 394 -3.21 -14.04 18.44
C LYS A 394 -2.56 -13.30 17.26
N GLY A 395 -2.30 -12.00 17.42
CA GLY A 395 -1.74 -11.11 16.38
C GLY A 395 -2.56 -10.95 15.11
N MET A 396 -3.88 -11.19 15.17
CA MET A 396 -4.78 -10.88 14.07
C MET A 396 -4.70 -9.40 13.65
N ILE A 397 -4.37 -8.52 14.60
CA ILE A 397 -4.04 -7.11 14.36
C ILE A 397 -2.55 -6.92 14.71
N PRO A 398 -1.74 -6.31 13.84
CA PRO A 398 -0.30 -6.18 14.05
C PRO A 398 0.03 -5.28 15.24
N LEU A 399 1.06 -5.67 16.01
CA LEU A 399 1.56 -4.88 17.15
C LEU A 399 2.13 -3.53 16.71
N LEU A 400 2.87 -3.53 15.60
CA LEU A 400 3.55 -2.37 15.02
C LEU A 400 3.37 -2.37 13.50
N GLU A 401 3.15 -1.19 12.94
CA GLU A 401 3.01 -0.97 11.51
C GLU A 401 4.39 -0.72 10.89
N ILE A 402 5.05 -1.81 10.50
CA ILE A 402 6.38 -1.74 9.85
C ILE A 402 6.25 -1.32 8.37
N LYS A 403 5.08 -1.55 7.77
CA LYS A 403 4.77 -1.18 6.39
C LYS A 403 3.49 -0.37 6.40
N LYS A 404 3.50 0.75 5.69
CA LYS A 404 2.32 1.61 5.55
C LYS A 404 1.14 0.81 4.99
N THR A 405 0.08 0.67 5.76
CA THR A 405 -1.19 0.05 5.37
C THR A 405 -2.35 0.88 5.92
N ASP A 406 -3.53 0.79 5.28
CA ASP A 406 -4.74 1.45 5.81
C ASP A 406 -5.41 0.62 6.92
N LEU A 407 -4.74 -0.43 7.40
CA LEU A 407 -5.26 -1.34 8.41
C LEU A 407 -4.81 -0.89 9.80
N PRO A 408 -5.65 -1.05 10.84
CA PRO A 408 -5.27 -0.69 12.20
C PRO A 408 -4.07 -1.52 12.70
N SER A 409 -3.30 -0.92 13.59
CA SER A 409 -2.21 -1.56 14.34
C SER A 409 -2.20 -1.04 15.78
N PHE A 410 -1.49 -1.71 16.70
CA PHE A 410 -1.27 -1.19 18.06
C PHE A 410 -0.19 -0.10 18.14
N SER A 411 0.35 0.37 17.00
CA SER A 411 1.49 1.29 16.99
C SER A 411 1.24 2.57 17.76
N SER A 412 0.08 3.21 17.56
CA SER A 412 -0.26 4.45 18.28
C SER A 412 -0.47 4.18 19.77
N ASN A 413 -1.12 3.07 20.12
CA ASN A 413 -1.32 2.67 21.50
C ASN A 413 -0.02 2.44 22.28
N LEU A 414 1.03 1.96 21.62
CA LEU A 414 2.34 1.77 22.25
C LEU A 414 3.18 3.05 22.23
N LEU A 415 3.30 3.68 21.07
CA LEU A 415 4.23 4.79 20.86
C LEU A 415 3.78 6.08 21.55
N VAL A 416 2.50 6.45 21.41
CA VAL A 416 2.01 7.77 21.81
C VAL A 416 2.02 7.95 23.34
N PRO A 417 1.51 6.99 24.14
CA PRO A 417 1.61 7.07 25.60
C PRO A 417 3.04 6.99 26.09
N SER A 418 3.89 6.15 25.48
CA SER A 418 5.29 6.03 25.86
C SER A 418 6.06 7.32 25.59
N LEU A 419 5.80 7.98 24.46
CA LEU A 419 6.34 9.31 24.15
C LEU A 419 5.82 10.36 25.14
N GLY A 420 4.51 10.40 25.39
CA GLY A 420 3.90 11.32 26.35
C GLY A 420 4.50 11.18 27.75
N LEU A 421 4.63 9.94 28.25
CA LEU A 421 5.29 9.64 29.52
C LEU A 421 6.77 10.07 29.51
N SER A 422 7.49 9.85 28.42
CA SER A 422 8.91 10.21 28.35
C SER A 422 9.17 11.72 28.33
N LEU A 423 8.24 12.51 27.78
CA LEU A 423 8.37 13.96 27.71
C LEU A 423 7.91 14.65 28.99
N LYS A 424 6.99 14.04 29.76
CA LYS A 424 6.40 14.68 30.93
C LYS A 424 7.40 15.08 32.03
N PRO A 425 8.45 14.28 32.37
CA PRO A 425 9.44 14.65 33.37
C PRO A 425 10.13 16.00 33.11
N ILE A 426 10.24 16.42 31.85
CA ILE A 426 10.85 17.72 31.47
C ILE A 426 10.10 18.90 32.10
N PHE A 427 8.79 18.77 32.32
CA PHE A 427 7.92 19.83 32.84
C PHE A 427 7.61 19.71 34.33
N LEU A 428 8.07 18.64 34.97
CA LEU A 428 7.79 18.41 36.39
C LEU A 428 8.81 19.16 37.23
N ASN A 429 10.03 18.63 37.36
CA ASN A 429 11.06 19.17 38.24
C ASN A 429 12.45 18.90 37.68
N ASP A 430 13.45 19.68 38.11
CA ASP A 430 14.85 19.45 37.77
C ASP A 430 15.39 18.24 38.53
N ILE A 431 15.96 17.28 37.80
CA ILE A 431 16.63 16.11 38.38
C ILE A 431 18.06 16.49 38.76
N LEU A 432 18.40 16.32 40.04
CA LEU A 432 19.75 16.61 40.55
C LEU A 432 20.76 15.53 40.15
N SER A 433 20.36 14.26 40.22
CA SER A 433 21.24 13.13 39.89
C SER A 433 20.48 11.93 39.34
N PHE A 434 20.99 11.36 38.26
CA PHE A 434 20.48 10.13 37.62
C PHE A 434 21.15 8.85 38.15
N GLN A 435 21.94 8.91 39.22
CA GLN A 435 22.68 7.73 39.69
C GLN A 435 21.77 6.53 39.99
N ASN A 436 20.66 6.75 40.70
CA ASN A 436 19.70 5.70 41.06
C ASN A 436 18.60 5.48 40.00
N PHE A 437 18.63 6.21 38.88
CA PHE A 437 17.63 6.09 37.82
C PHE A 437 17.78 4.80 37.01
N TRP A 438 19.01 4.38 36.73
CA TRP A 438 19.28 3.31 35.78
C TRP A 438 18.71 1.96 36.20
N MET A 439 18.80 1.60 37.49
CA MET A 439 18.40 0.28 37.94
C MET A 439 16.87 0.05 37.83
N PRO A 440 15.99 0.93 38.34
CA PRO A 440 14.54 0.79 38.13
C PRO A 440 14.15 0.85 36.65
N ALA A 441 14.77 1.75 35.87
CA ALA A 441 14.46 1.87 34.45
C ALA A 441 14.82 0.59 33.67
N LEU A 442 15.99 0.00 33.94
CA LEU A 442 16.42 -1.27 33.32
C LEU A 442 15.50 -2.43 33.68
N ILE A 443 15.04 -2.52 34.94
CA ILE A 443 14.07 -3.56 35.34
C ILE A 443 12.79 -3.44 34.52
N ILE A 444 12.25 -2.23 34.38
CA ILE A 444 11.04 -1.99 33.59
C ILE A 444 11.26 -2.38 32.13
N VAL A 445 12.38 -1.97 31.51
CA VAL A 445 12.71 -2.35 30.12
C VAL A 445 12.80 -3.86 29.96
N ILE A 446 13.50 -4.56 30.86
CA ILE A 446 13.69 -6.02 30.79
C ILE A 446 12.35 -6.73 30.91
N VAL A 447 11.53 -6.38 31.91
CA VAL A 447 10.22 -7.01 32.14
C VAL A 447 9.28 -6.78 30.95
N LEU A 448 9.17 -5.54 30.46
CA LEU A 448 8.32 -5.22 29.32
C LEU A 448 8.79 -5.90 28.03
N THR A 449 10.10 -5.94 27.82
CA THR A 449 10.69 -6.57 26.63
C THR A 449 10.49 -8.08 26.68
N ALA A 450 10.64 -8.71 27.85
CA ALA A 450 10.33 -10.13 28.03
C ALA A 450 8.85 -10.43 27.76
N PHE A 451 7.94 -9.60 28.28
CA PHE A 451 6.50 -9.75 28.03
C PHE A 451 6.14 -9.56 26.55
N THR A 452 6.72 -8.54 25.90
CA THR A 452 6.55 -8.30 24.46
C THR A 452 7.11 -9.45 23.64
N LEU A 453 8.29 -9.97 23.99
CA LEU A 453 8.90 -11.11 23.33
C LEU A 453 8.03 -12.37 23.45
N ALA A 454 7.51 -12.66 24.64
CA ALA A 454 6.59 -13.77 24.86
C ALA A 454 5.31 -13.61 24.00
N ALA A 455 4.76 -12.41 23.92
CA ALA A 455 3.61 -12.11 23.06
C ALA A 455 3.94 -12.33 21.58
N LEU A 456 5.13 -11.91 21.12
CA LEU A 456 5.57 -12.04 19.72
C LEU A 456 5.85 -13.49 19.32
N ILE A 457 6.56 -14.27 20.15
CA ILE A 457 6.91 -15.67 19.86
C ILE A 457 5.65 -16.54 19.73
N ASN A 458 4.65 -16.31 20.59
CA ASN A 458 3.39 -17.06 20.56
C ASN A 458 2.50 -16.72 19.36
N THR A 459 2.86 -15.69 18.59
CA THR A 459 1.96 -15.05 17.63
C THR A 459 2.53 -14.99 16.22
N MET A 460 3.86 -14.92 16.07
CA MET A 460 4.51 -14.65 14.79
C MET A 460 5.64 -15.62 14.45
N LYS A 461 5.98 -15.68 13.15
CA LYS A 461 7.10 -16.48 12.63
C LYS A 461 8.45 -15.87 13.06
N ASN A 462 9.42 -16.73 13.41
CA ASN A 462 10.74 -16.38 13.97
C ASN A 462 11.44 -15.17 13.31
N HIS A 463 11.52 -15.11 11.98
CA HIS A 463 12.27 -14.04 11.30
C HIS A 463 11.67 -12.64 11.46
N ARG A 464 10.37 -12.51 11.77
CA ARG A 464 9.74 -11.20 12.01
C ARG A 464 9.87 -10.77 13.47
N VAL A 465 10.04 -11.71 14.41
CA VAL A 465 10.13 -11.42 15.85
C VAL A 465 11.26 -10.44 16.13
N ILE A 466 12.44 -10.64 15.52
CA ILE A 466 13.61 -9.77 15.73
C ILE A 466 13.30 -8.32 15.37
N ILE A 467 12.68 -8.07 14.20
CA ILE A 467 12.39 -6.72 13.75
C ILE A 467 11.41 -6.03 14.71
N TYR A 468 10.32 -6.70 15.08
CA TYR A 468 9.35 -6.14 16.04
C TYR A 468 9.98 -5.90 17.41
N LEU A 469 10.84 -6.81 17.87
CA LEU A 469 11.53 -6.69 19.14
C LEU A 469 12.48 -5.48 19.16
N SER A 470 13.20 -5.22 18.07
CA SER A 470 14.08 -4.04 17.96
C SER A 470 13.31 -2.73 18.14
N PHE A 471 12.16 -2.58 17.48
CA PHE A 471 11.30 -1.40 17.67
C PHE A 471 10.66 -1.35 19.05
N ALA A 472 10.22 -2.50 19.58
CA ALA A 472 9.64 -2.57 20.91
C ALA A 472 10.64 -2.16 22.01
N ILE A 473 11.93 -2.52 21.89
CA ILE A 473 12.96 -2.10 22.85
C ILE A 473 13.07 -0.57 22.91
N ILE A 474 13.02 0.11 21.76
CA ILE A 474 13.07 1.58 21.71
C ILE A 474 11.86 2.17 22.44
N ILE A 475 10.65 1.69 22.13
CA ILE A 475 9.41 2.17 22.75
C ILE A 475 9.40 1.86 24.26
N ASN A 476 9.80 0.66 24.66
CA ASN A 476 9.88 0.23 26.06
C ASN A 476 10.91 1.06 26.84
N SER A 477 11.99 1.51 26.20
CA SER A 477 12.99 2.39 26.82
C SER A 477 12.41 3.78 27.09
N MET A 478 11.65 4.34 26.14
CA MET A 478 10.94 5.61 26.34
C MET A 478 9.91 5.51 27.47
N TYR A 479 9.13 4.43 27.46
CA TYR A 479 8.17 4.14 28.51
C TYR A 479 8.84 4.01 29.89
N ALA A 480 9.95 3.27 29.97
CA ALA A 480 10.68 3.06 31.22
C ALA A 480 11.26 4.36 31.76
N TYR A 481 11.88 5.19 30.90
CA TYR A 481 12.39 6.50 31.29
C TYR A 481 11.30 7.36 31.95
N GLY A 482 10.16 7.53 31.25
CA GLY A 482 9.06 8.33 31.76
C GLY A 482 8.48 7.76 33.05
N THR A 483 8.15 6.47 33.04
CA THR A 483 7.50 5.79 34.18
C THR A 483 8.38 5.82 35.43
N THR A 484 9.69 5.58 35.31
CA THR A 484 10.60 5.62 36.46
C THR A 484 10.64 6.99 37.13
N LEU A 485 10.81 8.07 36.35
CA LEU A 485 10.90 9.43 36.89
C LEU A 485 9.57 9.91 37.46
N ILE A 486 8.48 9.55 36.81
CA ILE A 486 7.16 9.90 37.27
C ILE A 486 6.80 9.18 38.58
N ILE A 487 7.00 7.86 38.65
CA ILE A 487 6.78 7.09 39.88
C ILE A 487 7.69 7.62 41.00
N ASN A 488 8.94 7.97 40.65
CA ASN A 488 9.88 8.57 41.59
C ASN A 488 9.31 9.84 42.25
N HIS A 489 8.55 10.64 41.50
CA HIS A 489 7.95 11.88 41.99
C HIS A 489 6.60 11.64 42.69
N VAL A 490 5.66 10.95 42.03
CA VAL A 490 4.28 10.78 42.51
C VAL A 490 4.20 9.96 43.80
N LEU A 491 5.07 8.97 43.96
CA LEU A 491 5.11 8.14 45.18
C LEU A 491 6.08 8.68 46.23
N ASP A 492 6.67 9.85 46.01
CA ASP A 492 7.61 10.44 46.95
C ASP A 492 6.90 10.94 48.21
N LYS A 493 7.24 10.33 49.35
CA LYS A 493 6.80 10.75 50.68
C LYS A 493 7.95 11.24 51.55
N SER A 494 9.12 11.49 50.95
CA SER A 494 10.30 11.95 51.67
C SER A 494 10.13 13.36 52.21
N GLU A 495 10.68 13.62 53.40
CA GLU A 495 10.74 14.98 53.95
C GLU A 495 11.63 15.85 53.08
N ALA A 496 11.08 16.98 52.64
CA ALA A 496 11.77 17.91 51.77
C ALA A 496 12.84 18.71 52.55
N LYS A 497 14.04 18.80 51.99
CA LYS A 497 15.12 19.64 52.54
C LYS A 497 15.10 21.01 51.88
N VAL A 498 15.01 22.05 52.69
CA VAL A 498 14.93 23.43 52.23
C VAL A 498 16.32 24.07 52.28
N TYR A 499 16.79 24.56 51.15
CA TYR A 499 18.01 25.34 51.01
C TYR A 499 17.68 26.76 50.58
N LYS A 500 18.57 27.70 50.89
CA LYS A 500 18.46 29.10 50.45
C LYS A 500 19.70 29.43 49.63
N THR A 501 19.50 30.11 48.51
CA THR A 501 20.58 30.61 47.67
C THR A 501 20.24 31.99 47.13
N VAL A 502 21.18 32.62 46.44
CA VAL A 502 21.06 33.98 45.91
C VAL A 502 21.05 33.94 44.39
N VAL A 503 20.21 34.76 43.77
CA VAL A 503 20.22 35.00 42.33
C VAL A 503 21.43 35.87 41.98
N LEU A 504 22.37 35.32 41.22
CA LEU A 504 23.62 35.98 40.83
C LEU A 504 23.48 36.78 39.54
N ASP A 505 22.68 36.30 38.59
CA ASP A 505 22.55 36.88 37.26
C ASP A 505 21.24 36.43 36.61
N LYS A 506 20.80 37.13 35.57
CA LYS A 506 19.58 36.87 34.83
C LYS A 506 19.82 37.07 33.34
N ARG A 507 19.43 36.09 32.51
CA ARG A 507 19.57 36.19 31.05
C ARG A 507 18.33 35.71 30.30
N ILE A 508 18.10 36.28 29.13
CA ILE A 508 17.04 35.90 28.20
C ILE A 508 17.69 35.38 26.93
N GLU A 509 17.24 34.23 26.44
CA GLU A 509 17.69 33.67 25.17
C GLU A 509 16.58 33.76 24.12
N TYR A 510 16.88 34.42 23.00
CA TYR A 510 15.93 34.64 21.91
C TYR A 510 16.16 33.61 20.79
N GLY A 511 15.21 32.69 20.64
CA GLY A 511 15.18 31.73 19.54
C GLY A 511 13.78 31.64 18.91
N LYS A 512 13.38 30.43 18.50
CA LYS A 512 11.99 30.15 18.07
C LYS A 512 10.98 30.36 19.21
N TYR A 513 11.45 30.20 20.45
CA TYR A 513 10.75 30.54 21.70
C TYR A 513 11.70 31.38 22.57
N THR A 514 11.16 32.17 23.48
CA THR A 514 11.94 33.00 24.42
C THR A 514 12.07 32.26 25.75
N ASN A 515 13.30 31.92 26.14
CA ASN A 515 13.59 31.24 27.41
C ASN A 515 14.19 32.23 28.41
N TYR A 516 13.86 32.06 29.69
CA TYR A 516 14.27 32.95 30.78
C TYR A 516 15.12 32.15 31.76
N TYR A 517 16.36 32.57 31.99
CA TYR A 517 17.28 31.87 32.88
C TYR A 517 17.68 32.76 34.05
N ILE A 518 17.67 32.17 35.24
CA ILE A 518 18.32 32.75 36.43
C ILE A 518 19.58 31.94 36.76
N LYS A 519 20.66 32.63 37.08
CA LYS A 519 21.89 32.01 37.58
C LYS A 519 21.86 32.06 39.09
N ILE A 520 21.96 30.90 39.74
CA ILE A 520 21.93 30.81 41.21
C ILE A 520 23.30 30.42 41.77
N ASP A 521 23.61 30.92 42.97
CA ASP A 521 24.83 30.53 43.70
C ASP A 521 24.76 29.07 44.19
N LYS A 522 25.91 28.52 44.58
CA LYS A 522 26.05 27.18 45.16
C LYS A 522 25.07 26.99 46.32
N TRP A 523 24.49 25.80 46.41
CA TRP A 523 23.48 25.48 47.42
C TRP A 523 23.53 24.00 47.75
N GLY A 524 23.36 23.66 49.03
CA GLY A 524 23.28 22.27 49.50
C GLY A 524 24.27 21.32 48.80
N PRO A 525 23.79 20.31 48.05
CA PRO A 525 24.64 19.35 47.33
C PRO A 525 25.24 19.86 46.00
N GLN A 526 24.78 21.00 45.49
CA GLN A 526 25.23 21.58 44.23
C GLN A 526 26.38 22.56 44.46
N SER A 527 27.60 22.12 44.13
CA SER A 527 28.84 22.89 44.36
C SER A 527 29.21 23.87 43.23
N LYS A 528 28.46 23.85 42.12
CA LYS A 528 28.70 24.70 40.95
C LYS A 528 27.53 25.66 40.74
N ILE A 529 27.87 26.89 40.35
CA ILE A 529 26.91 27.89 39.84
C ILE A 529 26.21 27.29 38.61
N LYS A 530 24.88 27.38 38.57
CA LYS A 530 24.05 26.76 37.53
C LYS A 530 23.01 27.76 37.06
N ASP A 531 22.77 27.77 35.75
CA ASP A 531 21.62 28.44 35.15
C ASP A 531 20.40 27.53 35.23
N ILE A 532 19.27 28.10 35.67
CA ILE A 532 17.99 27.43 35.81
C ILE A 532 16.98 28.11 34.91
N ASP A 533 16.30 27.30 34.10
CA ASP A 533 15.17 27.74 33.27
C ASP A 533 13.97 28.02 34.18
N VAL A 534 13.41 29.21 34.06
CA VAL A 534 12.28 29.67 34.88
C VAL A 534 11.20 30.26 34.00
N ASP A 535 9.95 30.24 34.45
CA ASP A 535 8.89 30.90 33.72
C ASP A 535 9.05 32.44 33.73
N LYS A 536 8.41 33.10 32.76
CA LYS A 536 8.47 34.56 32.61
C LYS A 536 8.00 35.32 33.85
N THR A 537 7.01 34.78 34.58
CA THR A 537 6.44 35.42 35.77
C THR A 537 7.46 35.38 36.89
N PHE A 538 8.05 34.21 37.15
CA PHE A 538 9.11 34.04 38.14
C PHE A 538 10.34 34.89 37.80
N TYR A 539 10.75 34.90 36.53
CA TYR A 539 11.84 35.75 36.07
C TYR A 539 11.54 37.23 36.31
N ASN A 540 10.33 37.71 36.02
CA ASN A 540 9.98 39.12 36.22
C ASN A 540 9.86 39.52 37.70
N GLN A 541 9.54 38.57 38.58
CA GLN A 541 9.36 38.81 40.02
C GLN A 541 10.65 38.73 40.84
N THR A 542 11.71 38.14 40.28
CA THR A 542 13.01 37.97 40.96
C THR A 542 14.03 39.02 40.51
N GLU A 543 14.76 39.61 41.44
CA GLU A 543 15.86 40.54 41.16
C GLU A 543 17.24 39.89 41.45
N ILE A 544 18.29 40.45 40.85
CA ILE A 544 19.66 40.01 41.15
C ILE A 544 19.97 40.39 42.60
N GLY A 545 20.40 39.42 43.40
CA GLY A 545 20.59 39.58 44.85
C GLY A 545 19.44 39.03 45.71
N ASP A 546 18.30 38.69 45.10
CA ASP A 546 17.18 38.07 45.83
C ASP A 546 17.57 36.69 46.35
N ARG A 547 17.02 36.36 47.51
CA ARG A 547 17.11 35.01 48.07
C ARG A 547 15.99 34.17 47.51
N VAL A 548 16.35 33.04 46.90
CA VAL A 548 15.41 32.02 46.43
C VAL A 548 15.55 30.76 47.27
N ILE A 549 14.43 30.07 47.44
CA ILE A 549 14.32 28.83 48.20
C ILE A 549 14.39 27.66 47.24
N ILE A 550 15.22 26.67 47.57
CA ILE A 550 15.31 25.42 46.84
C ILE A 550 14.79 24.31 47.72
N ILE A 551 13.73 23.66 47.26
CA ILE A 551 13.14 22.51 47.94
C ILE A 551 13.67 21.26 47.26
N LEU A 552 14.52 20.52 47.98
CA LEU A 552 15.13 19.27 47.52
C LEU A 552 14.35 18.08 48.08
N HIS A 553 13.94 17.20 47.17
CA HIS A 553 13.30 15.93 47.47
C HIS A 553 14.25 14.77 47.17
N GLN A 554 14.17 13.68 47.93
CA GLN A 554 14.97 12.49 47.64
C GLN A 554 14.38 11.65 46.51
N GLY A 555 13.06 11.69 46.29
CA GLY A 555 12.38 10.80 45.37
C GLY A 555 12.17 9.40 45.92
N PHE A 556 11.10 8.74 45.49
CA PHE A 556 10.75 7.37 45.90
C PHE A 556 11.84 6.34 45.57
N PHE A 557 12.50 6.46 44.41
CA PHE A 557 13.64 5.62 44.03
C PHE A 557 14.99 6.20 44.46
N LYS A 558 14.99 7.19 45.36
CA LYS A 558 16.19 7.96 45.74
C LYS A 558 16.84 8.65 44.52
N ILE A 559 16.02 9.09 43.56
CA ILE A 559 16.45 9.94 42.44
C ILE A 559 16.11 11.38 42.83
N PRO A 560 17.08 12.16 43.35
CA PRO A 560 16.78 13.45 43.92
C PRO A 560 16.37 14.45 42.83
N TYR A 561 15.34 15.24 43.11
CA TYR A 561 14.85 16.33 42.27
C TYR A 561 14.59 17.56 43.13
N TYR A 562 14.60 18.73 42.52
CA TYR A 562 14.40 19.98 43.24
C TYR A 562 13.56 20.99 42.46
N ASN A 563 12.96 21.91 43.21
CA ASN A 563 12.16 23.01 42.71
C ASN A 563 12.70 24.31 43.28
N VAL A 564 12.66 25.38 42.48
CA VAL A 564 13.06 26.72 42.90
C VAL A 564 11.80 27.54 43.11
N TYR A 565 11.69 28.15 44.29
CA TYR A 565 10.63 29.05 44.69
C TYR A 565 11.23 30.38 45.16
N GLN A 566 10.44 31.44 45.11
CA GLN A 566 10.81 32.75 45.65
C GLN A 566 10.60 32.76 47.16
#